data_AF-A0A6P6QQR6-F1
#
_entry.id   AF-A0A6P6QQR6-F1
#
_cell.length_a   1.000
_cell.length_b   1.000
_cell.length_c   1.000
_cell.angle_alpha   90.00
_cell.angle_beta   90.00
_cell.angle_gamma   90.00
#
_symmetry.space_group_name_H-M   'P 1'
#
loop_
_entity.id
_entity.type
_entity.pdbx_description
1 polymer ?
#
loop_
_entity_poly.entity_id
_entity_poly.type
_entity_poly.pdbx_seq_one_letter_code
_entity_poly.pdbx_strand_id
1 'polypeptide(L)'
;MVMERPSPCMDLSSFIKLHGGSLDEAMARQVMQQVIDAAIVCSKRGVFHRDIKLENLLLNRDTMEVKLIDFKCAALMKKFAYELFCGTRAYCPPEVNVKGRYHAKPMTVWSLGVLLFKMVCGYYPTDLDLHLISEKNWTRPELSRECCQMICACLEPEPQQRLNLEKMRLHDWFKVLE
;
A
#
# COMPACT_ATOMS: atom_id res chain seq x y z
N MET A 1 22.84 -13.78 4.51
CA MET A 1 22.40 -12.49 5.07
C MET A 1 21.75 -12.78 6.43
N VAL A 2 22.16 -12.09 7.50
CA VAL A 2 21.56 -12.19 8.84
C VAL A 2 20.76 -10.90 9.06
N MET A 3 19.51 -11.03 9.50
CA MET A 3 18.57 -9.90 9.67
C MET A 3 17.87 -9.99 11.02
N GLU A 4 17.36 -8.87 11.52
CA GLU A 4 16.48 -8.84 12.69
C GLU A 4 15.21 -9.66 12.45
N ARG A 5 14.71 -10.32 13.50
CA ARG A 5 13.44 -11.05 13.48
C ARG A 5 12.65 -10.68 14.75
N PRO A 6 11.55 -9.92 14.63
CA PRO A 6 10.67 -9.67 15.77
C PRO A 6 10.11 -10.99 16.31
N SER A 7 9.77 -11.03 17.60
CA SER A 7 9.18 -12.22 18.22
C SER A 7 8.15 -11.82 19.29
N PRO A 8 6.93 -12.36 19.26
CA PRO A 8 6.39 -13.22 18.20
C PRO A 8 6.06 -12.39 16.94
N CYS A 9 6.40 -12.91 15.76
CA CYS A 9 6.05 -12.27 14.49
C CYS A 9 5.39 -13.23 13.50
N MET A 10 4.59 -12.67 12.60
CA MET A 10 4.08 -13.35 11.42
C MET A 10 3.94 -12.37 10.25
N ASP A 11 3.82 -12.85 9.03
CA ASP A 11 3.51 -11.98 7.90
C ASP A 11 2.06 -11.47 7.99
N LEU A 12 1.82 -10.26 7.47
CA LEU A 12 0.53 -9.60 7.54
C LEU A 12 -0.56 -10.36 6.78
N SER A 13 -0.20 -11.09 5.70
CA SER A 13 -1.16 -11.92 4.95
C SER A 13 -1.73 -13.02 5.85
N SER A 14 -0.87 -13.72 6.57
CA SER A 14 -1.26 -14.74 7.55
C SER A 14 -2.04 -14.13 8.72
N PHE A 15 -1.65 -12.95 9.21
CA PHE A 15 -2.36 -12.27 10.30
C PHE A 15 -3.81 -11.95 9.93
N ILE A 16 -4.04 -11.39 8.74
CA ILE A 16 -5.39 -11.07 8.25
C ILE A 16 -6.26 -12.32 8.09
N LYS A 17 -5.69 -13.43 7.61
CA LYS A 17 -6.42 -14.70 7.52
C LYS A 17 -6.90 -15.20 8.88
N LEU A 18 -6.08 -15.05 9.92
CA LEU A 18 -6.48 -15.41 11.30
C LEU A 18 -7.56 -14.48 11.87
N HIS A 19 -7.69 -13.26 11.35
CA HIS A 19 -8.68 -12.27 11.76
C HIS A 19 -9.94 -12.24 10.87
N GLY A 20 -10.24 -13.34 10.19
CA GLY A 20 -11.47 -13.46 9.39
C GLY A 20 -11.37 -12.94 7.96
N GLY A 21 -10.16 -12.61 7.47
CA GLY A 21 -9.89 -12.30 6.07
C GLY A 21 -9.86 -10.81 5.71
N SER A 22 -10.24 -9.93 6.63
CA SER A 22 -10.09 -8.47 6.54
C SER A 22 -9.82 -7.88 7.92
N LEU A 23 -9.39 -6.62 7.97
CA LEU A 23 -9.21 -5.85 9.20
C LEU A 23 -10.27 -4.76 9.29
N ASP A 24 -10.61 -4.38 10.52
CA ASP A 24 -11.30 -3.11 10.73
C ASP A 24 -10.37 -1.92 10.40
N GLU A 25 -10.96 -0.74 10.31
CA GLU A 25 -10.20 0.47 9.98
C GLU A 25 -9.20 0.86 11.07
N ALA A 26 -9.49 0.56 12.33
CA ALA A 26 -8.60 0.88 13.45
C ALA A 26 -7.26 0.18 13.29
N MET A 27 -7.29 -1.14 13.12
CA MET A 27 -6.12 -1.98 12.89
C MET A 27 -5.45 -1.65 11.55
N ALA A 28 -6.23 -1.48 10.48
CA ALA A 28 -5.70 -1.11 9.18
C ALA A 28 -4.96 0.23 9.21
N ARG A 29 -5.45 1.22 9.97
CA ARG A 29 -4.82 2.53 10.14
C ARG A 29 -3.49 2.43 10.88
N GLN A 30 -3.43 1.66 11.98
CA GLN A 30 -2.19 1.40 12.72
C GLN A 30 -1.12 0.74 11.83
N VAL A 31 -1.51 -0.25 11.02
CA VAL A 31 -0.61 -0.91 10.07
C VAL A 31 -0.18 0.05 8.96
N MET A 32 -1.12 0.72 8.30
CA MET A 32 -0.81 1.63 7.18
C MET A 32 0.11 2.77 7.58
N GLN A 33 -0.03 3.33 8.79
CA GLN A 33 0.84 4.39 9.25
C GLN A 33 2.32 3.95 9.21
N GLN A 34 2.61 2.77 9.76
CA GLN A 34 3.95 2.18 9.81
C GLN A 34 4.47 1.74 8.43
N VAL A 35 3.58 1.25 7.55
CA VAL A 35 3.99 0.87 6.18
C VAL A 35 4.32 2.11 5.35
N ILE A 36 3.53 3.19 5.48
CA ILE A 36 3.82 4.48 4.84
C ILE A 36 5.13 5.07 5.38
N ASP A 37 5.36 4.97 6.70
CA ASP A 37 6.67 5.26 7.34
C ASP A 37 7.81 4.54 6.63
N ALA A 38 7.75 3.22 6.55
CA ALA A 38 8.78 2.41 5.93
C ALA A 38 9.01 2.79 4.45
N ALA A 39 7.93 3.03 3.70
CA ALA A 39 8.00 3.44 2.29
C ALA A 39 8.66 4.83 2.12
N ILE A 40 8.32 5.80 2.97
CA ILE A 40 8.93 7.13 2.97
C ILE A 40 10.42 7.04 3.34
N VAL A 41 10.78 6.23 4.35
CA VAL A 41 12.18 6.02 4.74
C VAL A 41 12.99 5.39 3.59
N CYS A 42 12.45 4.36 2.94
CA CYS A 42 13.08 3.79 1.74
C CYS A 42 13.29 4.86 0.68
N SER A 43 12.26 5.66 0.40
CA SER A 43 12.34 6.71 -0.61
C SER A 43 13.39 7.78 -0.29
N LYS A 44 13.45 8.23 0.96
CA LYS A 44 14.46 9.20 1.43
C LYS A 44 15.88 8.65 1.36
N ARG A 45 16.06 7.33 1.50
CA ARG A 45 17.34 6.64 1.34
C ARG A 45 17.67 6.30 -0.11
N GLY A 46 16.86 6.74 -1.08
CA GLY A 46 17.06 6.45 -2.49
C GLY A 46 16.78 4.99 -2.85
N VAL A 47 15.99 4.27 -2.05
CA VAL A 47 15.63 2.87 -2.28
C VAL A 47 14.18 2.78 -2.74
N PHE A 48 13.96 2.08 -3.86
CA PHE A 48 12.66 1.77 -4.39
C PHE A 48 12.36 0.29 -4.18
N HIS A 49 11.45 -0.04 -3.25
CA HIS A 49 11.16 -1.43 -2.87
C HIS A 49 10.54 -2.29 -3.99
N ARG A 50 9.63 -1.70 -4.79
CA ARG A 50 8.86 -2.31 -5.90
C ARG A 50 7.90 -3.46 -5.56
N ASP A 51 8.01 -4.09 -4.39
CA ASP A 51 7.12 -5.21 -4.01
C ASP A 51 6.52 -5.04 -2.60
N ILE A 52 5.99 -3.86 -2.26
CA ILE A 52 5.28 -3.68 -0.98
C ILE A 52 3.92 -4.39 -1.10
N LYS A 53 3.70 -5.39 -0.24
CA LYS A 53 2.51 -6.25 -0.21
C LYS A 53 2.39 -6.92 1.16
N LEU A 54 1.25 -7.54 1.43
CA LEU A 54 0.97 -8.22 2.70
C LEU A 54 2.04 -9.23 3.12
N GLU A 55 2.56 -10.02 2.18
CA GLU A 55 3.54 -11.07 2.46
C GLU A 55 4.92 -10.50 2.82
N ASN A 56 5.21 -9.26 2.42
CA ASN A 56 6.49 -8.59 2.66
C ASN A 56 6.44 -7.65 3.88
N LEU A 57 5.42 -7.80 4.74
CA LEU A 57 5.25 -7.05 5.97
C LEU A 57 5.20 -8.04 7.14
N LEU A 58 6.20 -7.98 8.02
CA LEU A 58 6.16 -8.71 9.28
C LEU A 58 5.46 -7.87 10.33
N LEU A 59 4.49 -8.47 11.01
CA LEU A 59 3.75 -7.87 12.11
C LEU A 59 4.12 -8.60 13.41
N ASN A 60 4.47 -7.84 14.45
CA ASN A 60 4.52 -8.34 15.81
C ASN A 60 3.08 -8.39 16.37
N ARG A 61 2.63 -9.57 16.79
CA ARG A 61 1.23 -9.80 17.17
C ARG A 61 0.85 -9.14 18.50
N ASP A 62 1.82 -8.88 19.36
CA ASP A 62 1.57 -8.35 20.70
C ASP A 62 1.64 -6.82 20.69
N THR A 63 2.50 -6.24 19.84
CA THR A 63 2.77 -4.79 19.80
C THR A 63 2.21 -4.09 18.57
N MET A 64 1.75 -4.83 17.57
CA MET A 64 1.37 -4.33 16.24
C MET A 64 2.51 -3.61 15.49
N GLU A 65 3.78 -3.80 15.89
CA GLU A 65 4.93 -3.26 15.16
C GLU A 65 5.03 -3.93 13.77
N VAL A 66 5.17 -3.11 12.72
CA VAL A 66 5.29 -3.56 11.33
C VAL A 66 6.71 -3.32 10.81
N LYS A 67 7.31 -4.35 10.21
CA LYS A 67 8.59 -4.26 9.52
C LYS A 67 8.47 -4.69 8.07
N LEU A 68 8.95 -3.83 7.16
CA LEU A 68 9.08 -4.12 5.74
C LEU A 68 10.29 -5.03 5.50
N ILE A 69 10.07 -6.11 4.76
CA ILE A 69 11.09 -7.12 4.42
C ILE A 69 11.14 -7.36 2.90
N ASP A 70 12.12 -8.18 2.48
CA ASP A 70 12.27 -8.68 1.10
C ASP A 70 12.49 -7.62 0.02
N PHE A 71 13.71 -7.08 0.01
CA PHE A 71 14.20 -6.13 -0.99
C PHE A 71 14.71 -6.81 -2.28
N LYS A 72 14.34 -8.07 -2.58
CA LYS A 72 14.82 -8.76 -3.80
C LYS A 72 14.40 -8.06 -5.09
N CYS A 73 13.25 -7.40 -5.07
CA CYS A 73 12.76 -6.59 -6.17
C CYS A 73 13.22 -5.14 -6.04
N ALA A 74 14.04 -4.75 -5.07
CA ALA A 74 14.39 -3.34 -4.91
C ALA A 74 15.27 -2.82 -6.06
N ALA A 75 15.30 -1.50 -6.20
CA ALA A 75 16.20 -0.78 -7.10
C ALA A 75 16.61 0.55 -6.47
N LEU A 76 17.69 1.16 -6.97
CA LEU A 76 18.01 2.55 -6.64
C LEU A 76 16.98 3.49 -7.29
N MET A 77 16.48 4.44 -6.51
CA MET A 77 15.59 5.48 -7.01
C MET A 77 16.32 6.37 -8.01
N LYS A 78 15.82 6.41 -9.23
CA LYS A 78 16.20 7.36 -10.26
C LYS A 78 15.08 8.36 -10.54
N LYS A 79 15.45 9.53 -11.08
CA LYS A 79 14.50 10.57 -11.50
C LYS A 79 13.69 10.17 -12.73
N PHE A 80 14.27 9.34 -13.60
CA PHE A 80 13.66 8.92 -14.85
C PHE A 80 12.76 7.68 -14.68
N ALA A 81 11.89 7.45 -15.64
CA ALA A 81 10.99 6.31 -15.63
C ALA A 81 11.71 4.96 -15.63
N TYR A 82 11.06 3.95 -15.06
CA TYR A 82 11.40 2.54 -15.17
C TYR A 82 10.57 1.92 -16.28
N GLU A 83 11.19 1.03 -17.05
CA GLU A 83 10.57 0.39 -18.22
C GLU A 83 10.32 -1.11 -17.99
N LEU A 84 11.06 -1.72 -17.06
CA LEU A 84 10.86 -3.11 -16.64
C LEU A 84 10.12 -3.14 -15.30
N PHE A 85 8.94 -3.75 -15.28
CA PHE A 85 8.22 -4.01 -14.05
C PHE A 85 8.86 -5.16 -13.26
N CYS A 86 9.02 -4.97 -11.95
CA CYS A 86 9.36 -6.02 -11.01
C CYS A 86 8.42 -5.90 -9.80
N GLY A 87 8.01 -7.03 -9.24
CA GLY A 87 7.06 -7.08 -8.13
C GLY A 87 5.82 -7.90 -8.48
N THR A 88 4.82 -7.84 -7.60
CA THR A 88 3.61 -8.66 -7.67
C THR A 88 2.55 -8.00 -8.55
N ARG A 89 2.04 -8.72 -9.56
CA ARG A 89 1.11 -8.17 -10.58
C ARG A 89 -0.17 -7.57 -9.99
N ALA A 90 -0.71 -8.11 -8.91
CA ALA A 90 -1.92 -7.58 -8.28
C ALA A 90 -1.75 -6.15 -7.71
N TYR A 91 -0.50 -5.72 -7.46
CA TYR A 91 -0.16 -4.38 -6.97
C TYR A 91 0.38 -3.46 -8.08
N CYS A 92 0.28 -3.91 -9.34
CA CYS A 92 0.78 -3.21 -10.52
C CYS A 92 -0.19 -2.08 -10.91
N PRO A 93 0.30 -0.85 -11.14
CA PRO A 93 -0.51 0.28 -11.55
C PRO A 93 -0.75 0.25 -13.07
N PRO A 94 -1.83 0.91 -13.54
CA PRO A 94 -2.27 0.82 -14.93
C PRO A 94 -1.23 1.38 -15.91
N GLU A 95 -0.45 2.40 -15.53
CA GLU A 95 0.56 3.00 -16.42
C GLU A 95 1.67 2.03 -16.85
N VAL A 96 1.91 0.95 -16.10
CA VAL A 96 2.87 -0.09 -16.50
C VAL A 96 2.39 -0.79 -17.77
N ASN A 97 1.10 -1.15 -17.83
CA ASN A 97 0.54 -1.86 -18.98
C ASN A 97 0.21 -0.91 -20.13
N VAL A 98 -0.23 0.31 -19.83
CA VAL A 98 -0.66 1.29 -20.83
C VAL A 98 0.52 2.03 -21.47
N LYS A 99 1.47 2.49 -20.65
CA LYS A 99 2.58 3.36 -21.09
C LYS A 99 3.93 2.62 -21.13
N GLY A 100 4.02 1.41 -20.57
CA GLY A 100 5.28 0.67 -20.43
C GLY A 100 6.30 1.37 -19.53
N ARG A 101 5.88 2.41 -18.80
CA ARG A 101 6.76 3.34 -18.08
C ARG A 101 6.09 3.81 -16.80
N TYR A 102 6.84 3.80 -15.70
CA TYR A 102 6.35 4.22 -14.38
C TYR A 102 7.44 4.91 -13.56
N HIS A 103 7.03 5.65 -12.53
CA HIS A 103 7.93 6.33 -11.61
C HIS A 103 7.80 5.75 -10.20
N ALA A 104 8.88 5.81 -9.42
CA ALA A 104 8.96 5.12 -8.14
C ALA A 104 7.88 5.56 -7.14
N LYS A 105 7.71 6.86 -6.90
CA LYS A 105 6.76 7.35 -5.89
C LYS A 105 5.29 7.08 -6.26
N PRO A 106 4.79 7.41 -7.47
CA PRO A 106 3.41 7.09 -7.83
C PRO A 106 3.12 5.59 -7.84
N MET A 107 4.07 4.76 -8.29
CA MET A 107 3.97 3.30 -8.21
C MET A 107 3.81 2.82 -6.76
N THR A 108 4.66 3.32 -5.85
CA THR A 108 4.57 2.98 -4.42
C THR A 108 3.22 3.37 -3.84
N VAL A 109 2.69 4.56 -4.16
CA VAL A 109 1.38 5.01 -3.67
C VAL A 109 0.26 4.10 -4.17
N TRP A 110 0.29 3.69 -5.44
CA TRP A 110 -0.69 2.75 -5.96
C TRP A 110 -0.65 1.41 -5.21
N SER A 111 0.54 0.83 -5.05
CA SER A 111 0.69 -0.43 -4.30
C SER A 111 0.19 -0.30 -2.85
N LEU A 112 0.40 0.84 -2.20
CA LEU A 112 -0.15 1.13 -0.87
C LEU A 112 -1.68 1.27 -0.88
N GLY A 113 -2.26 1.81 -1.94
CA GLY A 113 -3.72 1.86 -2.15
C GLY A 113 -4.32 0.45 -2.30
N VAL A 114 -3.70 -0.40 -3.10
CA VAL A 114 -4.10 -1.81 -3.25
C VAL A 114 -3.96 -2.55 -1.93
N LEU A 115 -2.87 -2.30 -1.19
CA LEU A 115 -2.64 -2.86 0.13
C LEU A 115 -3.75 -2.49 1.10
N LEU A 116 -4.08 -1.19 1.23
CA LEU A 116 -5.17 -0.70 2.07
C LEU A 116 -6.50 -1.34 1.68
N PHE A 117 -6.86 -1.29 0.40
CA PHE A 117 -8.08 -1.91 -0.11
C PHE A 117 -8.12 -3.40 0.29
N LYS A 118 -7.05 -4.14 0.04
CA LYS A 118 -6.99 -5.57 0.36
C LYS A 118 -7.16 -5.83 1.85
N MET A 119 -6.61 -4.99 2.72
CA MET A 119 -6.76 -5.13 4.17
C MET A 119 -8.20 -4.94 4.63
N VAL A 120 -8.86 -3.86 4.20
CA VAL A 120 -10.20 -3.52 4.70
C VAL A 120 -11.31 -4.26 3.95
N CYS A 121 -11.08 -4.61 2.69
CA CYS A 121 -12.08 -5.29 1.87
C CYS A 121 -11.97 -6.82 1.87
N GLY A 122 -10.77 -7.36 2.15
CA GLY A 122 -10.49 -8.80 2.12
C GLY A 122 -10.29 -9.39 0.72
N TYR A 123 -10.41 -8.61 -0.35
CA TYR A 123 -10.15 -9.01 -1.74
C TYR A 123 -9.35 -7.93 -2.49
N TYR A 124 -8.82 -8.23 -3.67
CA TYR A 124 -8.12 -7.24 -4.50
C TYR A 124 -9.12 -6.42 -5.32
N PRO A 125 -8.88 -5.13 -5.61
CA PRO A 125 -9.80 -4.33 -6.42
C PRO A 125 -10.12 -5.04 -7.74
N THR A 126 -11.41 -5.20 -8.02
CA THR A 126 -11.88 -5.71 -9.32
C THR A 126 -11.87 -4.60 -10.37
N ASP A 127 -12.09 -4.95 -11.64
CA ASP A 127 -12.23 -3.94 -12.70
C ASP A 127 -13.39 -2.98 -12.42
N LEU A 128 -14.49 -3.46 -11.80
CA LEU A 128 -15.60 -2.62 -11.39
C LEU A 128 -15.21 -1.67 -10.26
N ASP A 129 -14.47 -2.15 -9.25
CA ASP A 129 -13.98 -1.29 -8.17
C ASP A 129 -13.08 -0.18 -8.73
N LEU A 130 -12.12 -0.54 -9.60
CA LEU A 130 -11.20 0.41 -10.20
C LEU A 130 -11.93 1.43 -11.09
N HIS A 131 -12.96 1.00 -11.82
CA HIS A 131 -13.82 1.90 -12.59
C HIS A 131 -14.53 2.91 -11.68
N LEU A 132 -15.22 2.45 -10.63
CA LEU A 132 -15.91 3.32 -9.67
C LEU A 132 -14.94 4.26 -8.94
N ILE A 133 -13.72 3.79 -8.62
CA ILE A 133 -12.66 4.58 -8.01
C ILE A 133 -12.25 5.72 -8.95
N SER A 134 -12.02 5.42 -10.23
CA SER A 134 -11.65 6.42 -11.23
C SER A 134 -12.74 7.47 -11.46
N GLU A 135 -14.00 7.09 -11.29
CA GLU A 135 -15.14 8.01 -11.32
C GLU A 135 -15.37 8.76 -9.99
N LYS A 136 -14.58 8.46 -8.95
CA LYS A 136 -14.73 8.98 -7.59
C LYS A 136 -16.09 8.65 -6.95
N ASN A 137 -16.72 7.57 -7.41
CA ASN A 137 -18.02 7.06 -6.96
C ASN A 137 -17.90 5.79 -6.11
N TRP A 138 -16.68 5.27 -5.91
CA TRP A 138 -16.47 4.10 -5.06
C TRP A 138 -16.73 4.42 -3.59
N THR A 139 -17.63 3.66 -2.99
CA THR A 139 -17.94 3.71 -1.55
C THR A 139 -18.27 2.31 -1.08
N ARG A 140 -18.14 2.08 0.23
CA ARG A 140 -18.52 0.82 0.85
C ARG A 140 -19.21 1.10 2.19
N PRO A 141 -20.40 0.54 2.47
CA PRO A 141 -21.16 0.89 3.67
C PRO A 141 -20.44 0.60 4.99
N GLU A 142 -19.56 -0.40 5.00
CA GLU A 142 -18.78 -0.77 6.20
C GLU A 142 -17.57 0.14 6.44
N LEU A 143 -17.25 1.05 5.51
CA LEU A 143 -16.09 1.92 5.58
C LEU A 143 -16.49 3.38 5.74
N SER A 144 -15.66 4.12 6.48
CA SER A 144 -15.71 5.57 6.60
C SER A 144 -15.52 6.23 5.25
N ARG A 145 -16.10 7.43 5.12
CA ARG A 145 -15.91 8.28 3.94
C ARG A 145 -14.44 8.58 3.72
N GLU A 146 -13.69 8.82 4.79
CA GLU A 146 -12.28 9.16 4.78
C GLU A 146 -11.43 7.97 4.29
N CYS A 147 -11.79 6.74 4.66
CA CYS A 147 -11.14 5.53 4.14
C CYS A 147 -11.36 5.41 2.63
N CYS A 148 -12.61 5.56 2.19
CA CYS A 148 -12.94 5.51 0.77
C CYS A 148 -12.19 6.59 -0.02
N GLN A 149 -12.13 7.81 0.51
CA GLN A 149 -11.37 8.90 -0.10
C GLN A 149 -9.87 8.61 -0.18
N MET A 150 -9.29 8.02 0.86
CA MET A 150 -7.88 7.62 0.87
C MET A 150 -7.58 6.58 -0.20
N ILE A 151 -8.43 5.55 -0.31
CA ILE A 151 -8.34 4.51 -1.35
C ILE A 151 -8.42 5.16 -2.74
N CYS A 152 -9.43 6.00 -2.98
CA CYS A 152 -9.60 6.69 -4.26
C CYS A 152 -8.40 7.58 -4.61
N ALA A 153 -7.85 8.32 -3.64
CA ALA A 153 -6.70 9.19 -3.85
C ALA A 153 -5.41 8.39 -4.16
N CYS A 154 -5.24 7.20 -3.59
CA CYS A 154 -4.10 6.33 -3.86
C CYS A 154 -4.23 5.59 -5.20
N LEU A 155 -5.45 5.21 -5.58
CA LEU A 155 -5.77 4.43 -6.78
C LEU A 155 -6.24 5.29 -7.96
N GLU A 156 -5.86 6.58 -7.95
CA GLU A 156 -6.01 7.48 -9.08
C GLU A 156 -5.20 6.97 -10.30
N PRO A 157 -5.86 6.69 -11.45
CA PRO A 157 -5.19 6.15 -12.62
C PRO A 157 -4.10 7.05 -13.20
N GLU A 158 -4.28 8.37 -13.20
CA GLU A 158 -3.25 9.29 -13.72
C GLU A 158 -2.17 9.55 -12.64
N PRO A 159 -0.92 9.10 -12.82
CA PRO A 159 0.11 9.16 -11.77
C PRO A 159 0.41 10.56 -11.23
N GLN A 160 0.14 11.60 -12.02
CA GLN A 160 0.34 12.99 -11.63
C GLN A 160 -0.77 13.54 -10.71
N GLN A 161 -1.97 12.96 -10.78
CA GLN A 161 -3.10 13.33 -9.92
C GLN A 161 -3.14 12.49 -8.64
N ARG A 162 -2.44 11.35 -8.64
CA ARG A 162 -2.33 10.42 -7.51
C ARG A 162 -1.74 11.10 -6.28
N LEU A 163 -2.24 10.70 -5.11
CA LEU A 163 -1.79 11.20 -3.81
C LEU A 163 -0.26 11.16 -3.71
N ASN A 164 0.34 12.24 -3.21
CA ASN A 164 1.78 12.29 -3.03
C ASN A 164 2.20 11.44 -1.82
N LEU A 165 3.23 10.60 -1.99
CA LEU A 165 3.74 9.67 -0.96
C LEU A 165 4.02 10.37 0.37
N GLU A 166 4.68 11.53 0.34
CA GLU A 166 5.02 12.28 1.56
C GLU A 166 3.80 12.90 2.25
N LYS A 167 2.71 13.13 1.51
CA LYS A 167 1.46 13.70 2.02
C LYS A 167 0.46 12.66 2.51
N MET A 168 0.70 11.37 2.27
CA MET A 168 -0.25 10.30 2.62
C MET A 168 -0.68 10.32 4.08
N ARG A 169 0.22 10.64 5.01
CA ARG A 169 -0.11 10.71 6.45
C ARG A 169 -0.96 11.90 6.86
N LEU A 170 -1.01 12.92 6.02
CA LEU A 170 -1.78 14.12 6.29
C LEU A 170 -3.25 13.95 5.89
N HIS A 171 -3.58 12.81 5.24
CA HIS A 171 -4.94 12.48 4.84
C HIS A 171 -5.85 12.35 6.06
N ASP A 172 -7.10 12.80 5.91
CA ASP A 172 -8.05 12.89 7.03
C ASP A 172 -8.41 11.53 7.63
N TRP A 173 -8.22 10.44 6.88
CA TRP A 173 -8.36 9.07 7.39
C TRP A 173 -7.46 8.75 8.59
N PHE A 174 -6.31 9.41 8.73
CA PHE A 174 -5.44 9.27 9.90
C PHE A 174 -5.80 10.21 11.05
N LYS A 175 -6.73 11.14 10.86
CA LYS A 175 -7.16 12.12 11.87
C LYS A 175 -8.47 11.73 12.57
N VAL A 176 -9.15 10.69 12.07
CA VAL A 176 -10.37 10.17 12.69
C VAL A 176 -10.00 9.68 14.10
N LEU A 177 -10.53 10.37 15.11
CA LEU A 177 -10.49 9.91 16.50
C LEU A 177 -11.59 8.85 16.66
N GLU A 178 -11.22 7.70 17.21
CA GLU A 178 -12.16 6.66 17.66
C GLU A 178 -12.86 7.09 18.96
#